data_AF-A0A0F9ERX8-F1
#
_entry.id   AF-A0A0F9ERX8-F1
#
_cell.length_a   1.000
_cell.length_b   1.000
_cell.length_c   1.000
_cell.angle_alpha   90.00
_cell.angle_beta   90.00
_cell.angle_gamma   90.00
#
_symmetry.space_group_name_H-M   'P 1'
#
loop_
_entity.id
_entity.type
_entity.pdbx_description
1 polymer ?
#
loop_
_entity_poly.entity_id
_entity_poly.type
_entity_poly.pdbx_seq_one_letter_code
_entity_poly.pdbx_strand_id
1 'polypeptide(L)'
;DLDYKLPIEKDQCLSFSFEITTPLNQIVVQHKESSLHLIGVRNLSTQYEMNPVVEAHHNGWKCIDPLMFKSQEEVEKHLVDMNGSEQEGFVIVDDRYRRIKFKCCDYVKKHRLVSSMSQRNMLDAVRTNEGDEILLYAPQFEKLFWEIKCRYEKLTGQIEGFYEAIKHIDDKKKFALLAKDQKFSGVLFGLKHGKTDSIKQYLADMNIKALEQWLGMKSIEL
;
A
#
# COMPACT_ATOMS: atom_id res chain seq x y z
N ASP A 1 14.34 -11.94 -22.05
CA ASP A 1 15.56 -12.67 -21.66
C ASP A 1 16.64 -11.65 -21.36
N LEU A 2 17.38 -11.77 -20.24
CA LEU A 2 18.38 -10.77 -19.83
C LEU A 2 19.78 -11.06 -20.41
N ASP A 3 19.96 -12.19 -21.10
CA ASP A 3 21.24 -12.68 -21.64
C ASP A 3 22.35 -12.83 -20.58
N TYR A 4 21.95 -13.10 -19.33
CA TYR A 4 22.91 -13.29 -18.24
C TYR A 4 23.57 -14.65 -18.35
N LYS A 5 24.90 -14.63 -18.29
CA LYS A 5 25.71 -15.85 -18.17
C LYS A 5 25.72 -16.28 -16.71
N LEU A 6 25.66 -17.59 -16.48
CA LEU A 6 25.86 -18.13 -15.15
C LEU A 6 27.33 -17.95 -14.72
N PRO A 7 27.60 -17.79 -13.41
CA PRO A 7 28.97 -17.79 -12.89
C PRO A 7 29.71 -19.06 -13.31
N ILE A 8 31.03 -18.96 -13.51
CA ILE A 8 31.87 -20.08 -13.93
C ILE A 8 32.69 -20.65 -12.77
N GLU A 9 33.48 -21.68 -13.02
CA GLU A 9 34.25 -22.39 -11.99
C GLU A 9 35.15 -21.48 -11.14
N LYS A 10 35.75 -20.44 -11.74
CA LYS A 10 36.59 -19.46 -11.02
C LYS A 10 35.80 -18.67 -9.95
N ASP A 11 34.47 -18.59 -10.11
CA ASP A 11 33.58 -17.82 -9.25
C ASP A 11 33.00 -18.68 -8.10
N GLN A 12 33.39 -19.96 -7.98
CA GLN A 12 32.84 -20.88 -6.97
C GLN A 12 33.01 -20.41 -5.53
N CYS A 13 34.02 -19.58 -5.25
CA CYS A 13 34.21 -18.99 -3.93
C CYS A 13 33.42 -17.70 -3.71
N LEU A 14 32.57 -17.28 -4.65
CA LEU A 14 31.82 -16.04 -4.60
C LEU A 14 30.32 -16.29 -4.40
N SER A 15 29.70 -15.47 -3.57
CA SER A 15 28.25 -15.34 -3.43
C SER A 15 27.80 -14.02 -4.03
N PHE A 16 26.86 -14.10 -4.96
CA PHE A 16 26.29 -12.94 -5.66
C PHE A 16 24.88 -12.67 -5.13
N SER A 17 24.63 -11.42 -4.72
CA SER A 17 23.31 -10.97 -4.28
C SER A 17 22.71 -10.07 -5.34
N PHE A 18 21.50 -10.41 -5.78
CA PHE A 18 20.77 -9.64 -6.78
C PHE A 18 19.46 -9.10 -6.21
N GLU A 19 19.07 -7.92 -6.68
CA GLU A 19 17.73 -7.38 -6.50
C GLU A 19 16.89 -7.71 -7.74
N ILE A 20 15.77 -8.40 -7.52
CA ILE A 20 14.76 -8.66 -8.55
C ILE A 20 13.70 -7.58 -8.43
N THR A 21 13.49 -6.82 -9.51
CA THR A 21 12.41 -5.84 -9.58
C THR A 21 11.44 -6.24 -10.68
N THR A 22 10.14 -6.30 -10.42
CA THR A 22 9.16 -6.72 -11.44
C THR A 22 7.80 -6.06 -11.24
N PRO A 23 7.02 -5.82 -12.31
CA PRO A 23 5.62 -5.42 -12.20
C PRO A 23 4.77 -6.39 -11.36
N LEU A 24 5.20 -7.65 -11.23
CA LEU A 24 4.45 -8.69 -10.51
C LEU A 24 4.62 -8.67 -8.99
N ASN A 25 5.58 -7.91 -8.47
CA ASN A 25 5.91 -7.87 -7.05
C ASN A 25 6.27 -6.43 -6.64
N GLN A 26 5.27 -5.55 -6.68
CA GLN A 26 5.41 -4.15 -6.32
C GLN A 26 5.02 -3.93 -4.85
N ILE A 27 5.94 -3.38 -4.06
CA ILE A 27 5.69 -2.98 -2.68
C ILE A 27 5.20 -1.53 -2.64
N VAL A 28 6.03 -0.61 -3.12
CA VAL A 28 5.71 0.83 -3.28
C VAL A 28 6.26 1.36 -4.60
N VAL A 29 7.52 1.02 -4.92
CA VAL A 29 8.13 1.45 -6.18
C VAL A 29 7.47 0.73 -7.36
N GLN A 30 7.04 1.52 -8.34
CA GLN A 30 6.35 1.02 -9.53
C GLN A 30 7.35 0.64 -10.62
N HIS A 31 7.69 -0.65 -10.68
CA HIS A 31 8.54 -1.19 -11.74
C HIS A 31 7.73 -1.45 -13.01
N LYS A 32 8.11 -0.82 -14.12
CA LYS A 32 7.47 -0.99 -15.43
C LYS A 32 7.91 -2.26 -16.15
N GLU A 33 9.11 -2.75 -15.85
CA GLU A 33 9.72 -3.91 -16.48
C GLU A 33 10.38 -4.83 -15.45
N SER A 34 10.52 -6.10 -15.79
CA SER A 34 11.27 -7.05 -14.95
C SER A 34 12.76 -6.86 -15.15
N SER A 35 13.51 -6.74 -14.06
CA SER A 35 14.95 -6.54 -14.07
C SER A 35 15.64 -7.30 -12.93
N LEU A 36 16.93 -7.56 -13.10
CA LEU A 36 17.77 -8.26 -12.13
C LEU A 36 19.09 -7.49 -12.02
N HIS A 37 19.36 -6.85 -10.88
CA HIS A 37 20.57 -6.06 -10.68
C HIS A 37 21.47 -6.70 -9.64
N LEU A 38 22.76 -6.85 -9.94
CA LEU A 38 23.74 -7.24 -8.93
C LEU A 38 23.90 -6.08 -7.93
N ILE A 39 23.76 -6.37 -6.64
CA ILE A 39 23.84 -5.37 -5.57
C ILE A 39 24.93 -5.70 -4.53
N GLY A 40 25.51 -6.89 -4.59
CA GLY A 40 26.56 -7.28 -3.66
C GLY A 40 27.30 -8.53 -4.12
N VAL A 41 28.58 -8.60 -3.77
CA VAL A 41 29.42 -9.77 -3.96
C VAL A 41 30.21 -10.03 -2.69
N ARG A 42 30.25 -11.28 -2.26
CA ARG A 42 31.03 -11.70 -1.10
C ARG A 42 31.89 -12.90 -1.44
N ASN A 43 33.17 -12.82 -1.09
CA ASN A 43 34.05 -13.98 -1.12
C ASN A 43 33.76 -14.85 0.11
N LEU A 44 33.35 -16.08 -0.11
CA LEU A 44 32.97 -17.04 0.93
C LEU A 44 34.18 -17.58 1.70
N SER A 45 35.35 -17.60 1.08
CA SER A 45 36.59 -18.06 1.74
C SER A 45 37.14 -17.01 2.70
N THR A 46 37.14 -15.74 2.30
CA THR A 46 37.70 -14.64 3.12
C THR A 46 36.65 -13.88 3.93
N GLN A 47 35.37 -14.06 3.61
CA GLN A 47 34.24 -13.30 4.14
C GLN A 47 34.27 -11.80 3.82
N TYR A 48 35.20 -11.35 2.97
CA TYR A 48 35.25 -9.97 2.51
C TYR A 48 34.30 -9.73 1.35
N GLU A 49 33.79 -8.52 1.30
CA GLU A 49 32.98 -8.04 0.19
C GLU A 49 33.86 -7.49 -0.92
N MET A 50 33.33 -7.62 -2.14
CA MET A 50 33.97 -7.19 -3.37
C MET A 50 33.12 -6.11 -4.03
N ASN A 51 33.72 -5.36 -4.95
CA ASN A 51 32.99 -4.34 -5.70
C ASN A 51 32.02 -4.99 -6.71
N PRO A 52 30.69 -4.83 -6.55
CA PRO A 52 29.73 -5.47 -7.44
C PRO A 52 29.79 -4.91 -8.87
N VAL A 53 30.18 -3.65 -9.07
CA VAL A 53 30.27 -3.05 -10.43
C VAL A 53 31.32 -3.79 -11.27
N VAL A 54 32.47 -4.10 -10.66
CA VAL A 54 33.57 -4.82 -11.32
C VAL A 54 33.12 -6.22 -11.73
N GLU A 55 32.49 -6.95 -10.81
CA GLU A 55 32.02 -8.31 -11.05
C GLU A 55 30.86 -8.38 -12.05
N ALA A 56 29.94 -7.40 -11.99
CA ALA A 56 28.88 -7.29 -12.98
C ALA A 56 29.43 -7.05 -14.38
N HIS A 57 30.41 -6.16 -14.54
CA HIS A 57 31.06 -5.92 -15.83
C HIS A 57 31.77 -7.18 -16.37
N HIS A 58 32.51 -7.90 -15.51
CA HIS A 58 33.17 -9.15 -15.90
C HIS A 58 32.21 -10.24 -16.37
N ASN A 59 31.03 -10.31 -15.79
CA ASN A 59 30.04 -11.35 -16.08
C ASN A 59 28.95 -10.92 -17.08
N GLY A 60 28.95 -9.65 -17.51
CA GLY A 60 27.93 -9.09 -18.39
C GLY A 60 26.56 -8.93 -17.71
N TRP A 61 26.54 -8.70 -16.40
CA TRP A 61 25.32 -8.45 -15.64
C TRP A 61 25.07 -6.95 -15.46
N LYS A 62 23.82 -6.57 -15.21
CA LYS A 62 23.48 -5.20 -14.80
C LYS A 62 23.85 -4.99 -13.33
N CYS A 63 24.41 -3.83 -13.04
CA CYS A 63 24.63 -3.28 -11.71
C CYS A 63 24.30 -1.80 -11.76
N ILE A 64 23.89 -1.22 -10.63
CA ILE A 64 23.67 0.22 -10.52
C ILE A 64 25.01 0.91 -10.31
N ASP A 65 25.27 1.98 -11.04
CA ASP A 65 26.46 2.81 -10.82
C ASP A 65 26.34 3.55 -9.48
N PRO A 66 27.37 3.49 -8.62
CA PRO A 66 27.31 4.13 -7.32
C PRO A 66 27.36 5.64 -7.44
N LEU A 67 26.52 6.32 -6.65
CA LEU A 67 26.64 7.75 -6.40
C LEU A 67 27.62 7.97 -5.24
N MET A 68 28.48 8.97 -5.38
CA MET A 68 29.43 9.36 -4.35
C MET A 68 28.90 10.55 -3.57
N PHE A 69 28.68 10.35 -2.26
CA PHE A 69 28.28 11.41 -1.33
C PHE A 69 29.45 11.78 -0.43
N LYS A 70 29.61 13.07 -0.14
CA LYS A 70 30.69 13.61 0.71
C LYS A 70 30.29 13.70 2.18
N SER A 71 28.99 13.74 2.47
CA SER A 71 28.46 13.81 3.83
C SER A 71 27.04 13.27 3.92
N GLN A 72 26.55 13.06 5.15
CA GLN A 72 25.18 12.64 5.40
C GLN A 72 24.16 13.71 4.94
N GLU A 73 24.46 14.99 5.15
CA GLU A 73 23.59 16.10 4.74
C GLU A 73 23.36 16.12 3.23
N GLU A 74 24.36 15.71 2.44
CA GLU A 74 24.21 15.58 0.99
C GLU A 74 23.23 14.46 0.61
N VAL A 75 23.28 13.33 1.31
CA VAL A 75 22.31 12.23 1.13
C VAL A 75 20.91 12.70 1.49
N GLU A 76 20.75 13.35 2.65
CA GLU A 76 19.45 13.85 3.11
C GLU A 76 18.84 14.84 2.13
N LYS A 77 19.65 15.76 1.58
CA LYS A 77 19.18 16.71 0.55
C LYS A 77 18.64 16.00 -0.69
N HIS A 78 19.27 14.89 -1.12
CA HIS A 78 18.76 14.10 -2.25
C HIS A 78 17.45 13.36 -1.92
N LEU A 79 17.21 13.03 -0.65
CA LEU A 79 15.98 12.34 -0.23
C LEU A 79 14.78 13.27 -0.10
N VAL A 80 14.96 14.57 0.12
CA VAL A 80 13.86 15.52 0.37
C VAL A 80 12.89 15.59 -0.81
N ASP A 81 13.41 15.67 -2.03
CA ASP A 81 12.62 15.85 -3.25
C ASP A 81 12.34 14.51 -3.98
N MET A 82 12.68 13.39 -3.36
CA MET A 82 12.54 12.07 -3.97
C MET A 82 11.09 11.57 -3.92
N ASN A 83 10.55 11.19 -5.07
CA ASN A 83 9.25 10.52 -5.15
C ASN A 83 9.37 9.05 -4.73
N GLY A 84 8.71 8.69 -3.63
CA GLY A 84 8.71 7.35 -3.06
C GLY A 84 8.09 6.27 -3.95
N SER A 85 7.26 6.65 -4.94
CA SER A 85 6.71 5.73 -5.94
C SER A 85 7.71 5.36 -7.04
N GLU A 86 8.80 6.12 -7.17
CA GLU A 86 9.83 5.92 -8.18
C GLU A 86 11.12 5.36 -7.56
N GLN A 87 11.48 5.81 -6.35
CA GLN A 87 12.69 5.39 -5.66
C GLN A 87 12.47 5.31 -4.15
N GLU A 88 13.02 4.26 -3.52
CA GLU A 88 12.98 4.07 -2.06
C GLU A 88 13.98 4.98 -1.33
N GLY A 89 15.18 5.11 -1.90
CA GLY A 89 16.31 5.79 -1.29
C GLY A 89 17.63 5.08 -1.61
N PHE A 90 18.59 5.18 -0.69
CA PHE A 90 19.96 4.73 -0.91
C PHE A 90 20.43 3.73 0.14
N VAL A 91 21.34 2.85 -0.29
CA VAL A 91 22.19 2.06 0.60
C VAL A 91 23.58 2.71 0.56
N ILE A 92 23.96 3.39 1.65
CA ILE A 92 25.28 3.99 1.78
C ILE A 92 26.26 2.92 2.24
N VAL A 93 27.38 2.81 1.54
CA VAL A 93 28.43 1.82 1.81
C VAL A 93 29.74 2.57 2.05
N ASP A 94 30.45 2.21 3.12
CA ASP A 94 31.78 2.78 3.39
C ASP A 94 32.92 1.89 2.88
N ASP A 95 34.17 2.31 3.13
CA ASP A 95 35.40 1.61 2.75
C ASP A 95 35.56 0.21 3.39
N ARG A 96 34.82 -0.06 4.46
CA ARG A 96 34.75 -1.34 5.16
C ARG A 96 33.49 -2.12 4.83
N TYR A 97 32.75 -1.72 3.80
CA TYR A 97 31.51 -2.34 3.37
C TYR A 97 30.40 -2.38 4.44
N ARG A 98 30.47 -1.51 5.45
CA ARG A 98 29.37 -1.29 6.40
C ARG A 98 28.28 -0.52 5.69
N ARG A 99 27.02 -0.82 6.02
CA ARG A 99 25.85 -0.28 5.32
C ARG A 99 24.89 0.45 6.24
N ILE A 100 24.36 1.56 5.74
CA ILE A 100 23.20 2.25 6.33
C ILE A 100 22.21 2.50 5.20
N LYS A 101 20.93 2.20 5.46
CA LYS A 101 19.84 2.49 4.52
C LYS A 101 19.23 3.84 4.85
N PHE A 102 19.22 4.73 3.88
CA PHE A 102 18.56 6.03 3.93
C PHE A 102 17.33 5.97 3.02
N LYS A 103 16.12 5.97 3.60
CA LYS A 103 14.87 5.92 2.84
C LYS A 103 14.22 7.30 2.81
N CYS A 104 13.63 7.69 1.68
CA CYS A 104 12.91 8.95 1.62
C CYS A 104 11.62 8.90 2.45
N CYS A 105 11.22 10.05 3.00
CA CYS A 105 10.05 10.14 3.86
C CYS A 105 8.76 9.71 3.14
N ASP A 106 8.65 10.02 1.85
CA ASP A 106 7.50 9.69 1.02
C ASP A 106 7.34 8.17 0.85
N TYR A 107 8.42 7.45 0.50
CA TYR A 107 8.41 5.99 0.45
C TYR A 107 8.00 5.38 1.79
N VAL A 108 8.56 5.87 2.90
CA VAL A 108 8.26 5.32 4.23
C VAL A 108 6.78 5.50 4.58
N LYS A 109 6.16 6.64 4.23
CA LYS A 109 4.72 6.86 4.40
C LYS A 109 3.90 5.87 3.58
N LYS A 110 4.19 5.76 2.28
CA LYS A 110 3.50 4.83 1.37
C LYS A 110 3.64 3.38 1.80
N HIS A 111 4.85 2.95 2.15
CA HIS A 111 5.12 1.60 2.65
C HIS A 111 4.31 1.31 3.92
N ARG A 112 4.22 2.26 4.86
CA ARG A 112 3.39 2.09 6.07
C ARG A 112 1.92 1.89 5.72
N LEU A 113 1.37 2.65 4.78
CA LEU A 113 0.00 2.50 4.29
C LEU A 113 -0.22 1.12 3.66
N VAL A 114 0.69 0.68 2.77
CA VAL A 114 0.59 -0.63 2.10
C VAL A 114 0.73 -1.78 3.09
N SER A 115 1.73 -1.74 3.96
CA SER A 115 2.01 -2.82 4.92
C SER A 115 0.95 -2.97 6.02
N SER A 116 0.20 -1.89 6.31
CA SER A 116 -0.92 -1.94 7.25
C SER A 116 -2.24 -2.28 6.58
N MET A 117 -2.27 -2.47 5.26
CA MET A 117 -3.51 -2.65 4.52
C MET A 117 -4.23 -3.92 4.97
N SER A 118 -5.49 -3.75 5.35
CA SER A 118 -6.41 -4.82 5.72
C SER A 118 -7.77 -4.52 5.12
N GLN A 119 -8.67 -5.51 5.06
CA GLN A 119 -10.05 -5.26 4.62
C GLN A 119 -10.71 -4.14 5.44
N ARG A 120 -10.39 -4.06 6.74
CA ARG A 120 -10.87 -3.01 7.63
C ARG A 120 -10.34 -1.63 7.25
N ASN A 121 -9.03 -1.50 7.05
CA ASN A 121 -8.42 -0.23 6.69
C ASN A 121 -8.89 0.23 5.30
N MET A 122 -9.11 -0.72 4.38
CA MET A 122 -9.69 -0.43 3.08
C MET A 122 -11.15 0.07 3.21
N LEU A 123 -11.95 -0.53 4.10
CA LEU A 123 -13.29 -0.02 4.40
C LEU A 123 -13.24 1.39 4.98
N ASP A 124 -12.28 1.68 5.86
CA ASP A 124 -12.08 3.02 6.42
C ASP A 124 -11.80 4.03 5.30
N ALA A 125 -10.87 3.71 4.40
CA ALA A 125 -10.55 4.57 3.28
C ALA A 125 -11.72 4.77 2.28
N VAL A 126 -12.53 3.72 2.06
CA VAL A 126 -13.73 3.82 1.23
C VAL A 126 -14.74 4.78 1.84
N ARG A 127 -15.02 4.68 3.14
CA ARG A 127 -16.04 5.54 3.80
C ARG A 127 -15.57 6.98 4.01
N THR A 128 -14.26 7.22 4.09
CA THR A 128 -13.66 8.57 4.19
C THR A 128 -13.33 9.19 2.83
N ASN A 129 -13.54 8.46 1.72
CA ASN A 129 -13.21 8.89 0.37
C ASN A 129 -11.70 9.13 0.13
N GLU A 130 -10.84 8.39 0.85
CA GLU A 130 -9.37 8.39 0.70
C GLU A 130 -8.87 7.25 -0.21
N GLY A 131 -9.80 6.43 -0.73
CA GLY A 131 -9.48 5.26 -1.53
C GLY A 131 -8.70 5.52 -2.82
N ASP A 132 -8.98 6.63 -3.50
CA ASP A 132 -8.33 6.96 -4.77
C ASP A 132 -6.82 7.20 -4.59
N GLU A 133 -6.42 7.77 -3.44
CA GLU A 133 -5.00 7.94 -3.09
C GLU A 133 -4.31 6.60 -2.83
N ILE A 134 -5.00 5.65 -2.19
CA ILE A 134 -4.47 4.30 -1.98
C ILE A 134 -4.23 3.59 -3.30
N LEU A 135 -5.18 3.67 -4.25
CA LEU A 135 -5.03 3.02 -5.56
C LEU A 135 -3.90 3.60 -6.40
N LEU A 136 -3.61 4.89 -6.24
CA LEU A 136 -2.49 5.53 -6.93
C LEU A 136 -1.14 4.90 -6.54
N TYR A 137 -0.95 4.57 -5.26
CA TYR A 137 0.30 4.02 -4.75
C TYR A 137 0.31 2.49 -4.66
N ALA A 138 -0.87 1.87 -4.58
CA ALA A 138 -1.02 0.45 -4.31
C ALA A 138 -2.10 -0.18 -5.22
N PRO A 139 -1.90 -0.18 -6.54
CA PRO A 139 -2.87 -0.69 -7.52
C PRO A 139 -3.19 -2.18 -7.31
N GLN A 140 -2.31 -2.95 -6.66
CA GLN A 140 -2.56 -4.34 -6.28
C GLN A 140 -3.81 -4.52 -5.41
N PHE A 141 -4.29 -3.47 -4.73
CA PHE A 141 -5.50 -3.52 -3.93
C PHE A 141 -6.78 -3.11 -4.68
N GLU A 142 -6.70 -2.79 -5.98
CA GLU A 142 -7.84 -2.33 -6.78
C GLU A 142 -9.06 -3.26 -6.68
N LYS A 143 -8.83 -4.57 -6.81
CA LYS A 143 -9.90 -5.56 -6.68
C LYS A 143 -10.59 -5.50 -5.32
N LEU A 144 -9.80 -5.44 -4.24
CA LEU A 144 -10.33 -5.37 -2.87
C LEU A 144 -11.08 -4.06 -2.63
N PHE A 145 -10.53 -2.94 -3.10
CA PHE A 145 -11.15 -1.63 -3.00
C PHE A 145 -12.53 -1.61 -3.65
N TRP A 146 -12.63 -2.04 -4.91
CA TRP A 146 -13.91 -2.02 -5.64
C TRP A 146 -14.93 -3.01 -5.06
N GLU A 147 -14.48 -4.15 -4.55
CA GLU A 147 -15.35 -5.08 -3.82
C GLU A 147 -15.99 -4.41 -2.60
N ILE A 148 -15.19 -3.73 -1.78
CA ILE A 148 -15.66 -3.05 -0.57
C ILE A 148 -16.52 -1.82 -0.93
N LYS A 149 -16.09 -1.02 -1.90
CA LYS A 149 -16.81 0.16 -2.38
C LYS A 149 -18.20 -0.20 -2.91
N CYS A 150 -18.30 -1.24 -3.73
CA CYS A 150 -19.58 -1.73 -4.23
C CYS A 150 -20.52 -2.17 -3.09
N ARG A 151 -20.00 -2.87 -2.07
CA ARG A 151 -20.80 -3.25 -0.88
C ARG A 151 -21.27 -2.01 -0.11
N TYR A 152 -20.38 -1.04 0.08
CA TYR A 152 -20.66 0.21 0.78
C TYR A 152 -21.74 1.04 0.07
N GLU A 153 -21.61 1.23 -1.24
CA GLU A 153 -22.58 1.96 -2.06
C GLU A 153 -23.93 1.24 -2.09
N LYS A 154 -23.95 -0.09 -2.19
CA LYS A 154 -25.18 -0.88 -2.13
C LYS A 154 -25.90 -0.72 -0.79
N LEU A 155 -25.17 -0.78 0.33
CA LEU A 155 -25.74 -0.55 1.66
C LEU A 155 -26.29 0.88 1.78
N THR A 156 -25.53 1.87 1.30
CA THR A 156 -25.96 3.28 1.29
C THR A 156 -27.27 3.46 0.51
N GLY A 157 -27.34 2.93 -0.71
CA GLY A 157 -28.54 3.01 -1.55
C GLY A 157 -29.75 2.25 -0.98
N GLN A 158 -29.53 1.14 -0.27
CA GLN A 158 -30.59 0.43 0.44
C GLN A 158 -31.20 1.29 1.55
N ILE A 159 -30.37 1.96 2.35
CA ILE A 159 -30.82 2.83 3.43
C ILE A 159 -31.52 4.06 2.86
N GLU A 160 -30.95 4.68 1.82
CA GLU A 160 -31.54 5.83 1.11
C GLU A 160 -32.92 5.50 0.57
N GLY A 161 -33.05 4.40 -0.20
CA GLY A 161 -34.33 3.98 -0.76
C GLY A 161 -35.38 3.69 0.31
N PHE A 162 -34.99 3.05 1.42
CA PHE A 162 -35.90 2.80 2.52
C PHE A 162 -36.33 4.09 3.22
N TYR A 163 -35.40 5.00 3.49
CA TYR A 163 -35.71 6.28 4.13
C TYR A 163 -36.64 7.12 3.26
N GLU A 164 -36.38 7.22 1.95
CA GLU A 164 -37.25 7.92 1.00
C GLU A 164 -38.69 7.39 1.02
N ALA A 165 -38.85 6.07 1.14
CA ALA A 165 -40.17 5.43 1.23
C ALA A 165 -40.93 5.74 2.53
N ILE A 166 -40.26 6.14 3.60
CA ILE A 166 -40.91 6.36 4.92
C ILE A 166 -40.77 7.78 5.47
N LYS A 167 -39.92 8.64 4.90
CA LYS A 167 -39.58 9.96 5.46
C LYS A 167 -40.79 10.90 5.61
N HIS A 168 -41.79 10.74 4.74
CA HIS A 168 -43.01 11.53 4.69
C HIS A 168 -44.04 11.14 5.77
N ILE A 169 -43.78 10.09 6.56
CA ILE A 169 -44.67 9.68 7.64
C ILE A 169 -44.43 10.59 8.84
N ASP A 170 -45.43 11.41 9.17
CA ASP A 170 -45.38 12.34 10.31
C ASP A 170 -45.82 11.69 11.63
N ASP A 171 -46.65 10.66 11.56
CA ASP A 171 -47.01 9.86 12.72
C ASP A 171 -45.77 9.11 13.25
N LYS A 172 -45.28 9.59 14.40
CA LYS A 172 -44.11 9.04 15.08
C LYS A 172 -44.24 7.55 15.39
N LYS A 173 -45.43 7.07 15.75
CA LYS A 173 -45.66 5.65 16.05
C LYS A 173 -45.59 4.82 14.78
N LYS A 174 -46.19 5.30 13.68
CA LYS A 174 -46.18 4.60 12.39
C LYS A 174 -44.78 4.55 11.78
N PHE A 175 -44.03 5.65 11.84
CA PHE A 175 -42.63 5.69 11.41
C PHE A 175 -41.79 4.70 12.22
N ALA A 176 -41.91 4.73 13.56
CA ALA A 176 -41.14 3.85 14.42
C ALA A 176 -41.44 2.37 14.17
N LEU A 177 -42.70 2.03 13.89
CA LEU A 177 -43.10 0.66 13.56
C LEU A 177 -42.39 0.12 12.30
N LEU A 178 -42.23 0.96 11.27
CA LEU A 178 -41.56 0.58 10.02
C LEU A 178 -40.04 0.59 10.15
N ALA A 179 -39.48 1.54 10.90
CA ALA A 179 -38.04 1.72 11.03
C ALA A 179 -37.39 0.72 12.00
N LYS A 180 -38.06 0.33 13.10
CA LYS A 180 -37.44 -0.45 14.19
C LYS A 180 -36.94 -1.83 13.79
N ASP A 181 -37.60 -2.46 12.82
CA ASP A 181 -37.28 -3.82 12.38
C ASP A 181 -36.13 -3.85 11.36
N GLN A 182 -35.65 -2.67 10.96
CA GLN A 182 -34.47 -2.54 10.12
C GLN A 182 -33.19 -2.56 10.95
N LYS A 183 -32.17 -3.28 10.45
CA LYS A 183 -30.81 -3.30 11.02
C LYS A 183 -30.19 -1.92 11.16
N PHE A 184 -30.63 -0.97 10.33
CA PHE A 184 -30.17 0.41 10.24
C PHE A 184 -31.18 1.40 10.84
N SER A 185 -32.02 0.98 11.79
CA SER A 185 -33.01 1.85 12.44
C SER A 185 -32.40 3.14 13.02
N GLY A 186 -31.21 3.07 13.59
CA GLY A 186 -30.50 4.22 14.18
C GLY A 186 -30.28 5.38 13.21
N VAL A 187 -29.84 5.12 11.98
CA VAL A 187 -29.64 6.18 10.97
C VAL A 187 -30.97 6.76 10.50
N LEU A 188 -32.03 5.95 10.37
CA LEU A 188 -33.35 6.43 9.96
C LEU A 188 -33.92 7.45 10.97
N PHE A 189 -33.79 7.16 12.26
CA PHE A 189 -34.18 8.10 13.32
C PHE A 189 -33.26 9.32 13.38
N GLY A 190 -31.95 9.13 13.15
CA GLY A 190 -30.98 10.22 13.08
C GLY A 190 -31.35 11.26 12.03
N LEU A 191 -31.67 10.81 10.81
CA LEU A 191 -32.13 11.67 9.71
C LEU A 191 -33.47 12.33 10.02
N LYS A 192 -34.48 11.56 10.47
CA LYS A 192 -35.83 12.10 10.75
C LYS A 192 -35.83 13.18 11.82
N HIS A 193 -34.87 13.13 12.75
CA HIS A 193 -34.71 14.11 13.83
C HIS A 193 -33.65 15.18 13.55
N GLY A 194 -33.05 15.22 12.35
CA GLY A 194 -32.02 16.19 12.00
C GLY A 194 -30.74 16.09 12.83
N LYS A 195 -30.45 14.92 13.40
CA LYS A 195 -29.22 14.64 14.16
C LYS A 195 -28.04 14.25 13.26
N THR A 196 -28.31 13.97 11.99
CA THR A 196 -27.32 13.57 11.00
C THR A 196 -27.73 14.15 9.66
N ASP A 197 -26.78 14.78 8.96
CA ASP A 197 -27.03 15.48 7.71
C ASP A 197 -27.22 14.53 6.53
N SER A 198 -26.55 13.39 6.53
CA SER A 198 -26.65 12.39 5.46
C SER A 198 -26.33 10.97 5.93
N ILE A 199 -26.79 9.98 5.17
CA ILE A 199 -26.47 8.57 5.41
C ILE A 199 -24.96 8.33 5.29
N LYS A 200 -24.32 8.97 4.31
CA LYS A 200 -22.86 8.89 4.13
C LYS A 200 -22.10 9.38 5.37
N GLN A 201 -22.51 10.53 5.92
CA GLN A 201 -21.90 11.05 7.16
C GLN A 201 -22.09 10.08 8.32
N TYR A 202 -23.30 9.54 8.50
CA TYR A 202 -23.57 8.56 9.55
C TYR A 202 -22.66 7.32 9.44
N LEU A 203 -22.51 6.77 8.24
CA LEU A 203 -21.69 5.59 8.00
C LEU A 203 -20.19 5.88 8.17
N ALA A 204 -19.73 7.07 7.80
CA ALA A 204 -18.37 7.53 8.04
C ALA A 204 -18.04 7.59 9.54
N ASP A 205 -18.97 8.11 10.36
CA ASP A 205 -18.77 8.28 11.80
C ASP A 205 -19.02 7.00 12.62
N MET A 206 -19.64 5.99 12.01
CA MET A 206 -20.00 4.75 12.71
C MET A 206 -18.76 4.00 13.21
N ASN A 207 -18.92 3.19 14.27
CA ASN A 207 -17.86 2.27 14.66
C ASN A 207 -17.55 1.30 13.50
N ILE A 208 -16.29 1.21 13.10
CA ILE A 208 -15.89 0.46 11.91
C ILE A 208 -16.23 -1.04 12.01
N LYS A 209 -16.15 -1.64 13.20
CA LYS A 209 -16.50 -3.07 13.39
C LYS A 209 -18.00 -3.30 13.20
N ALA A 210 -18.83 -2.34 13.60
CA ALA A 210 -20.26 -2.41 13.34
C ALA A 210 -20.53 -2.29 11.83
N LEU A 211 -19.79 -1.44 11.12
CA LEU A 211 -19.92 -1.28 9.66
C LEU A 211 -19.52 -2.56 8.90
N GLU A 212 -18.44 -3.21 9.32
CA GLU A 212 -18.03 -4.52 8.78
C GLU A 212 -19.16 -5.56 8.91
N GLN A 213 -19.81 -5.62 10.07
CA GLN A 213 -20.97 -6.49 10.30
C GLN A 213 -22.17 -6.11 9.44
N TRP A 214 -22.37 -4.81 9.18
CA TRP A 214 -23.42 -4.32 8.28
C TRP A 214 -23.20 -4.78 6.85
N LEU A 215 -21.94 -4.74 6.39
CA LEU A 215 -21.52 -5.15 5.05
C LEU A 215 -21.33 -6.66 4.89
N GLY A 216 -21.50 -7.44 5.97
CA GLY A 216 -21.32 -8.89 5.94
C GLY A 216 -19.88 -9.31 5.62
N MET A 217 -18.90 -8.47 5.96
CA MET A 217 -17.49 -8.78 5.75
C MET A 217 -17.06 -9.84 6.76
N LYS A 218 -16.68 -11.02 6.28
CA LYS A 218 -15.99 -12.01 7.11
C LYS A 218 -14.52 -11.61 7.17
N SER A 219 -13.87 -11.79 8.33
CA SER A 219 -12.42 -11.61 8.44
C SER A 219 -11.74 -12.63 7.53
N ILE A 220 -11.38 -12.21 6.32
CA ILE A 220 -10.51 -12.97 5.44
C ILE A 220 -9.14 -12.36 5.64
N GLU A 221 -8.19 -13.16 6.13
CA GLU A 221 -6.79 -12.77 6.14
C GLU A 221 -6.36 -12.55 4.69
N LEU A 222 -5.86 -11.34 4.40
CA LEU A 222 -5.27 -10.99 3.10
C LEU A 222 -3.95 -11.73 2.91
#